data_AF-A0A1A6HUT6-F1
#
_entry.id   AF-A0A1A6HUT6-F1
#
_cell.length_a   1.000
_cell.length_b   1.000
_cell.length_c   1.000
_cell.angle_alpha   90.00
_cell.angle_beta   90.00
_cell.angle_gamma   90.00
#
_symmetry.space_group_name_H-M   'P 1'
#
loop_
_entity.id
_entity.type
_entity.pdbx_description
1 polymer ?
#
loop_
_entity_poly.entity_id
_entity_poly.type
_entity_poly.pdbx_seq_one_letter_code
_entity_poly.pdbx_strand_id
1 'polypeptide(L)'
;NCTMPNYKLIYFNMRGRAEIIRYIFAYLDIKYEDHRIEQADWPKIKPNLAGKTELEQCQADAVVDTLDDFMSLFPWAEKNQDVKERVFKELLTCHAPLLLKDLDTYLGDKEWFVGSY
;
A
#
# COMPACT_ATOMS: atom_id res chain seq x y z
N ASN A 1 20.73 -2.37 19.30
CA ASN A 1 20.08 -1.06 19.28
C ASN A 1 19.00 -1.07 18.23
N CYS A 2 17.73 -1.05 18.61
CA CYS A 2 16.62 -0.98 17.65
C CYS A 2 16.43 0.49 17.27
N THR A 3 16.97 0.90 16.12
CA THR A 3 16.71 2.22 15.54
C THR A 3 15.27 2.24 15.07
N MET A 4 14.48 3.22 15.52
CA MET A 4 13.14 3.40 14.96
C MET A 4 13.27 3.75 13.47
N PRO A 5 12.60 3.02 12.57
CA PRO A 5 12.63 3.33 11.15
C PRO A 5 12.01 4.71 10.88
N ASN A 6 12.59 5.44 9.94
CA ASN A 6 12.00 6.68 9.45
C ASN A 6 11.06 6.34 8.29
N TYR A 7 9.76 6.56 8.47
CA TYR A 7 8.77 6.31 7.43
C TYR A 7 8.56 7.55 6.56
N LYS A 8 8.47 7.36 5.24
CA LYS A 8 8.09 8.40 4.27
C LYS A 8 6.94 7.88 3.41
N LEU A 9 5.80 8.56 3.46
CA LEU A 9 4.64 8.30 2.62
C LEU A 9 4.65 9.29 1.45
N ILE A 10 4.86 8.78 0.24
CA ILE A 10 4.82 9.60 -0.98
C ILE A 10 3.49 9.34 -1.70
N TYR A 11 2.66 10.37 -1.87
CA TYR A 11 1.41 10.24 -2.62
C TYR A 11 0.98 11.58 -3.23
N PHE A 12 0.03 11.54 -4.17
CA PHE A 12 -0.58 12.75 -4.68
C PHE A 12 -1.20 13.59 -3.55
N ASN A 13 -1.28 14.90 -3.76
CA ASN A 13 -1.94 15.83 -2.84
C ASN A 13 -3.47 15.65 -2.80
N MET A 14 -3.90 14.48 -2.35
CA MET A 14 -5.27 14.03 -2.20
C MET A 14 -5.34 12.89 -1.18
N ARG A 15 -6.55 12.52 -0.76
CA ARG A 15 -6.78 11.39 0.14
C ARG A 15 -6.40 10.08 -0.55
N GLY A 16 -7.17 9.69 -1.56
CA GLY A 16 -6.95 8.50 -2.38
C GLY A 16 -6.61 7.25 -1.57
N ARG A 17 -5.72 6.40 -2.10
CA ARG A 17 -5.30 5.16 -1.45
C ARG A 17 -4.36 5.38 -0.26
N ALA A 18 -3.70 6.54 -0.16
CA ALA A 18 -2.80 6.84 0.94
C ALA A 18 -3.51 7.17 2.25
N GLU A 19 -4.80 7.55 2.20
CA GLU A 19 -5.51 8.02 3.38
C GLU A 19 -5.63 6.97 4.49
N ILE A 20 -5.82 5.69 4.12
CA ILE A 20 -5.85 4.61 5.10
C ILE A 20 -4.51 4.49 5.84
N ILE A 21 -3.40 4.70 5.13
CA ILE A 21 -2.04 4.68 5.70
C ILE A 21 -1.85 5.87 6.65
N ARG A 22 -2.31 7.07 6.27
CA ARG A 22 -2.27 8.26 7.13
C ARG A 22 -3.06 8.04 8.43
N TYR A 23 -4.25 7.43 8.36
CA TYR A 23 -5.03 7.10 9.55
C TYR A 23 -4.31 6.10 10.45
N ILE A 24 -3.66 5.09 9.89
CA ILE A 24 -2.88 4.11 10.67
C ILE A 24 -1.74 4.80 11.43
N PHE A 25 -0.96 5.65 10.75
CA PHE A 25 0.10 6.40 11.41
C PHE A 25 -0.41 7.30 12.55
N ALA A 26 -1.51 8.02 12.31
CA ALA A 26 -2.12 8.89 13.32
C ALA A 26 -2.70 8.10 14.51
N TYR A 27 -3.38 6.98 14.26
CA TYR A 27 -3.96 6.14 15.29
C TYR A 27 -2.91 5.49 16.19
N LEU A 28 -1.76 5.11 15.62
CA LEU A 28 -0.65 4.46 16.34
C LEU A 28 0.38 5.45 16.91
N ASP A 29 0.19 6.75 16.72
CA ASP A 29 1.16 7.80 17.08
C ASP A 29 2.57 7.57 16.50
N ILE A 30 2.63 7.01 15.28
CA ILE A 30 3.89 6.76 14.57
C ILE A 30 4.23 7.98 13.72
N LYS A 31 5.41 8.56 13.95
CA LYS A 31 5.93 9.68 13.15
C LYS A 31 6.33 9.22 11.75
N TYR A 32 5.93 9.98 10.75
CA TYR A 32 6.27 9.76 9.34
C TYR A 32 6.34 11.10 8.58
N GLU A 33 7.04 11.12 7.44
CA GLU A 33 7.01 12.22 6.47
C GLU A 33 5.85 12.01 5.48
N ASP A 34 4.84 12.90 5.47
CA ASP A 34 3.77 12.94 4.45
C ASP A 34 4.23 13.79 3.26
N HIS A 35 4.91 13.16 2.30
CA HIS A 35 5.46 13.81 1.12
C HIS A 35 4.42 13.85 -0.01
N ARG A 36 3.74 14.99 -0.15
CA ARG A 36 2.68 15.18 -1.15
C ARG A 36 3.26 15.70 -2.46
N ILE A 37 2.91 15.03 -3.56
CA ILE A 37 3.33 15.41 -4.91
C ILE A 37 2.15 16.00 -5.70
N GLU A 38 2.43 17.01 -6.53
CA GLU A 38 1.45 17.54 -7.47
C GLU A 38 1.46 16.74 -8.78
N GLN A 39 0.35 16.72 -9.50
CA GLN A 39 0.27 15.99 -10.78
C GLN A 39 1.32 16.48 -11.79
N ALA A 40 1.68 17.77 -11.74
CA ALA A 40 2.69 18.37 -12.60
C ALA A 40 4.10 17.79 -12.35
N ASP A 41 4.39 17.33 -11.13
CA ASP A 41 5.68 16.74 -10.77
C ASP A 41 5.77 15.26 -11.14
N TRP A 42 4.64 14.61 -11.42
CA TRP A 42 4.57 13.17 -11.68
C TRP A 42 5.53 12.67 -12.77
N PRO A 43 5.64 13.31 -13.95
CA PRO A 43 6.57 12.85 -14.98
C PRO A 43 8.03 12.83 -14.54
N LYS A 44 8.42 13.71 -13.60
CA LYS A 44 9.78 13.79 -13.07
C LYS A 44 10.03 12.77 -11.94
N ILE A 45 9.00 12.49 -11.14
CA ILE A 45 9.11 11.62 -9.97
C ILE A 45 8.92 10.15 -10.35
N LYS A 46 7.99 9.84 -11.25
CA LYS A 46 7.64 8.47 -11.67
C LYS A 46 8.84 7.59 -12.01
N PRO A 47 9.86 8.04 -12.79
CA PRO A 47 10.99 7.19 -13.14
C PRO A 47 11.78 6.69 -11.92
N ASN A 48 11.80 7.47 -10.83
CA ASN A 48 12.50 7.11 -9.60
C ASN A 48 11.67 6.22 -8.67
N LEU A 49 10.36 6.06 -8.93
CA LEU A 49 9.44 5.25 -8.14
C LEU A 49 9.05 3.93 -8.83
N ALA A 50 9.22 3.84 -10.15
CA ALA A 50 8.80 2.68 -10.92
C ALA A 50 9.79 1.50 -10.84
N GLY A 51 11.03 1.71 -10.39
CA GLY A 51 12.10 0.72 -10.46
C GLY A 51 13.12 1.05 -11.55
N LYS A 52 14.38 0.69 -11.31
CA LYS A 52 15.55 1.05 -12.13
C LYS A 52 15.67 0.18 -13.38
N THR A 53 15.00 -0.97 -13.42
CA THR A 53 15.00 -1.90 -14.56
C THR A 53 13.58 -2.26 -14.99
N GLU A 54 13.42 -2.75 -16.22
CA GLU A 54 12.13 -3.26 -16.70
C GLU A 54 11.60 -4.42 -15.83
N LEU A 55 12.51 -5.24 -15.28
CA LEU A 55 12.15 -6.31 -14.37
C LEU A 55 11.61 -5.77 -13.04
N GLU A 56 12.28 -4.76 -12.47
CA GLU A 56 11.78 -4.10 -11.24
C GLU A 56 10.43 -3.42 -11.49
N GLN A 57 10.24 -2.76 -12.63
CA GLN A 57 8.94 -2.19 -13.00
C GLN A 57 7.85 -3.25 -13.06
N CYS A 58 8.11 -4.37 -13.74
CA CYS A 58 7.18 -5.49 -13.81
C CYS A 58 6.87 -6.10 -12.42
N GLN A 59 7.88 -6.19 -11.54
CA GLN A 59 7.67 -6.65 -10.16
C GLN A 59 6.82 -5.67 -9.35
N ALA A 60 7.01 -4.37 -9.52
CA ALA A 60 6.22 -3.35 -8.83
C ALA A 60 4.76 -3.41 -9.29
N ASP A 61 4.54 -3.53 -10.59
CA ASP A 61 3.21 -3.71 -11.17
C ASP A 61 2.54 -4.98 -10.63
N ALA A 62 3.24 -6.12 -10.60
CA ALA A 62 2.70 -7.37 -10.07
C ALA A 62 2.29 -7.28 -8.59
N VAL A 63 3.09 -6.59 -7.75
CA VAL A 63 2.75 -6.35 -6.34
C VAL A 63 1.52 -5.46 -6.23
N VAL A 64 1.45 -4.38 -7.02
CA VAL A 64 0.30 -3.46 -7.02
C VAL A 64 -0.97 -4.16 -7.50
N ASP A 65 -0.90 -4.95 -8.57
CA ASP A 65 -2.03 -5.69 -9.12
C ASP A 65 -2.55 -6.74 -8.12
N THR A 66 -1.64 -7.43 -7.42
CA THR A 66 -2.03 -8.38 -6.35
C THR A 66 -2.83 -7.68 -5.24
N LEU A 67 -2.41 -6.47 -4.85
CA LEU A 67 -3.15 -5.67 -3.86
C LEU A 67 -4.48 -5.17 -4.43
N ASP A 68 -4.52 -4.77 -5.70
CA ASP A 68 -5.73 -4.27 -6.34
C ASP A 68 -6.79 -5.36 -6.54
N ASP A 69 -6.37 -6.58 -6.89
CA ASP A 69 -7.24 -7.76 -6.97
C ASP A 69 -7.90 -8.02 -5.61
N PHE A 70 -7.13 -7.99 -4.52
CA PHE A 70 -7.69 -8.13 -3.17
C PHE A 70 -8.67 -7.01 -2.84
N MET A 71 -8.31 -5.76 -3.13
CA MET A 71 -9.18 -4.61 -2.89
C MET A 71 -10.46 -4.65 -3.73
N SER A 72 -10.42 -5.25 -4.92
CA SER A 72 -11.57 -5.41 -5.81
C SER A 72 -12.60 -6.42 -5.30
N LEU A 73 -12.22 -7.30 -4.35
CA LEU A 73 -13.17 -8.22 -3.70
C LEU A 73 -14.14 -7.49 -2.77
N PHE A 74 -13.77 -6.31 -2.26
CA PHE A 74 -14.60 -5.60 -1.30
C PHE A 74 -15.84 -5.00 -1.99
N PRO A 75 -17.03 -5.15 -1.37
CA PRO A 75 -18.27 -4.65 -1.93
C PRO A 75 -18.43 -3.14 -1.69
N TRP A 76 -17.56 -2.33 -2.31
CA TRP A 76 -17.52 -0.87 -2.10
C TRP A 76 -18.86 -0.19 -2.38
N ALA A 77 -19.56 -0.65 -3.42
CA ALA A 77 -20.85 -0.12 -3.87
C ALA A 77 -22.08 -0.74 -3.19
N GLU A 78 -21.90 -1.72 -2.29
CA GLU A 78 -23.01 -2.30 -1.52
C GLU A 78 -23.63 -1.23 -0.60
N LYS A 79 -24.96 -1.18 -0.62
CA LYS A 79 -25.79 -0.21 0.11
C LYS A 79 -26.34 -0.79 1.41
N ASN A 80 -26.53 -2.10 1.47
CA ASN A 80 -26.94 -2.78 2.70
C ASN A 80 -25.74 -2.89 3.65
N GLN A 81 -25.80 -2.14 4.74
CA GLN A 81 -24.70 -2.01 5.69
C GLN A 81 -24.35 -3.35 6.36
N ASP A 82 -25.35 -4.16 6.73
CA ASP A 82 -25.12 -5.45 7.39
C ASP A 82 -24.41 -6.44 6.46
N VAL A 83 -24.82 -6.47 5.18
CA VAL A 83 -24.17 -7.31 4.16
C VAL A 83 -22.75 -6.83 3.91
N LYS A 84 -22.55 -5.52 3.76
CA LYS A 84 -21.24 -4.90 3.56
C LYS A 84 -20.29 -5.23 4.71
N GLU A 85 -20.71 -5.01 5.95
CA GLU A 85 -19.91 -5.28 7.15
C GLU A 85 -19.59 -6.77 7.29
N ARG A 86 -20.55 -7.65 7.00
CA ARG A 86 -20.32 -9.10 7.03
C ARG A 86 -19.25 -9.53 6.02
N VAL A 87 -19.35 -9.08 4.77
CA VAL A 87 -18.38 -9.42 3.72
C VAL A 87 -17.02 -8.80 4.02
N PHE A 88 -16.98 -7.55 4.48
CA PHE A 88 -15.73 -6.92 4.93
C PHE A 88 -15.05 -7.74 6.02
N LYS A 89 -15.81 -8.14 7.04
CA LYS A 89 -15.29 -8.95 8.13
C LYS A 89 -14.74 -10.27 7.61
N GLU A 90 -15.48 -10.98 6.76
CA GLU A 90 -15.04 -12.24 6.15
C GLU A 90 -13.74 -12.08 5.35
N LEU A 91 -13.66 -11.09 4.47
CA LEU A 91 -12.45 -10.80 3.69
C LEU A 91 -11.25 -10.47 4.60
N LEU A 92 -11.46 -9.65 5.63
CA LEU A 92 -10.42 -9.27 6.58
C LEU A 92 -9.99 -10.40 7.50
N THR A 93 -10.86 -11.35 7.84
CA THR A 93 -10.52 -12.46 8.74
C THR A 93 -9.99 -13.69 8.01
N CYS A 94 -10.44 -13.92 6.77
CA CYS A 94 -10.12 -15.16 6.04
C CYS A 94 -9.06 -14.93 4.96
N HIS A 95 -9.13 -13.83 4.22
CA HIS A 95 -8.29 -13.60 3.04
C HIS A 95 -7.11 -12.68 3.32
N ALA A 96 -7.33 -11.59 4.07
CA ALA A 96 -6.26 -10.65 4.40
C ALA A 96 -5.05 -11.32 5.09
N PRO A 97 -5.21 -12.26 6.04
CA PRO A 97 -4.05 -12.89 6.67
C PRO A 97 -3.20 -13.71 5.70
N LEU A 98 -3.82 -14.34 4.70
CA LEU A 98 -3.10 -15.09 3.66
C LEU A 98 -2.30 -14.13 2.77
N LEU A 99 -2.95 -13.08 2.27
CA LEU A 99 -2.29 -12.03 1.49
C LEU A 99 -1.11 -11.41 2.26
N LEU A 100 -1.34 -11.02 3.52
CA LEU A 100 -0.30 -10.41 4.35
C LEU A 100 0.86 -11.35 4.59
N LYS A 101 0.60 -12.65 4.80
CA LYS A 101 1.65 -13.67 4.94
C LYS A 101 2.47 -13.82 3.65
N ASP A 102 1.80 -13.83 2.50
CA ASP A 102 2.48 -13.94 1.20
C ASP A 102 3.33 -12.70 0.91
N LEU A 103 2.81 -11.51 1.22
CA LEU A 103 3.57 -10.26 1.12
C LEU A 103 4.76 -10.23 2.09
N ASP A 104 4.57 -10.63 3.34
CA ASP A 104 5.66 -10.71 4.33
C ASP A 104 6.75 -11.70 3.88
N THR A 105 6.34 -12.85 3.34
CA THR A 105 7.26 -13.84 2.76
C THR A 105 8.01 -13.28 1.54
N TYR A 106 7.32 -12.52 0.68
CA TYR A 106 7.90 -11.92 -0.51
C TYR A 106 8.89 -10.79 -0.19
N LEU A 107 8.58 -10.00 0.85
CA LEU A 107 9.47 -8.99 1.40
C LEU A 107 10.72 -9.64 1.99
N GLY A 108 10.54 -10.65 2.86
CA GLY A 108 11.64 -11.30 3.57
C GLY A 108 12.48 -10.29 4.37
N ASP A 109 13.80 -10.37 4.24
CA ASP A 109 14.73 -9.46 4.92
C ASP A 109 14.96 -8.13 4.13
N LYS A 110 14.26 -7.92 3.03
CA LYS A 110 14.41 -6.70 2.21
C LYS A 110 13.71 -5.52 2.90
N GLU A 111 14.25 -4.33 2.69
CA GLU A 111 13.61 -3.09 3.14
C GLU A 111 12.44 -2.69 2.21
N TRP A 112 12.46 -3.12 0.94
CA TRP A 112 11.45 -2.80 -0.07
C TRP A 112 10.99 -4.05 -0.81
N PHE A 113 9.72 -4.06 -1.21
CA PHE A 113 9.17 -5.11 -2.07
C PHE A 113 9.90 -5.22 -3.41
N VAL A 114 10.32 -4.07 -3.95
CA VAL A 114 11.00 -3.98 -5.24
C VAL A 114 12.16 -3.02 -5.15
N GLY A 115 13.32 -3.46 -5.65
CA GLY A 115 14.54 -2.69 -5.61
C GLY A 115 15.06 -2.47 -4.19
N SER A 116 15.86 -1.43 -4.02
CA SER A 116 16.54 -1.10 -2.77
C SER A 116 16.51 0.40 -2.47
N TYR A 117 15.63 1.15 -3.15
CA TYR A 117 15.65 2.61 -3.40
C TYR A 117 17.05 3.21 -3.59
#